data_AF-A0A977KC99-F1
#
_entry.id   AF-A0A977KC99-F1
#
_cell.length_a   1.000
_cell.length_b   1.000
_cell.length_c   1.000
_cell.angle_alpha   90.00
_cell.angle_beta   90.00
_cell.angle_gamma   90.00
#
_symmetry.space_group_name_H-M   'P 1'
#
loop_
_entity.id
_entity.type
_entity.pdbx_description
1 polymer ?
#
loop_
_entity_poly.entity_id
_entity_poly.type
_entity_poly.pdbx_seq_one_letter_code
_entity_poly.pdbx_strand_id
1 'polypeptide(L)'
;MQLKLVSELNAWVRVKLIRSALEHFTVEELSKALGKSKSTIYRYSKGDVIPSEEVVAKVLALLSVDVAFASVGKEVLKAYGLLDHEGKPRLVPMLAILSVALGDPLLRKLVLEWVSRALGNEVTELKPEPALLMKWEDVFEAYLKERKGISEEQIAYYRSLFERFFEGKALTEEFVEEASKFPGWARVVFRHYLNWLLLERRVDSEFVSWALKKIPTRGYKVSVKVHEISFEEVTKTLTVLKQENEEIYWLYRLLLESGLRLAHALELIASWNPTEKVFVEPLGKVEERCKCFETHCRCWLGIKRGKKSALWAFMSKETFEVLNEIAPTKLSRHCVSKKAKALEILEPSKLRKFSEQYMKEAFAKKAQELGEHPEVIMQFVQGRTGELKVSHLYYDNLLRKTDFVYPSWLEFLGDVRFGPLERGLVG
;
A
#
# COMPACT_ATOMS: atom_id res chain seq x y z
N MET A 1 -20.82 20.46 41.26
CA MET A 1 -20.30 21.05 40.00
C MET A 1 -20.54 22.56 39.91
N GLN A 2 -21.75 23.06 40.19
CA GLN A 2 -22.05 24.51 40.21
C GLN A 2 -21.21 25.33 41.21
N LEU A 3 -20.92 24.82 42.41
CA LEU A 3 -20.09 25.55 43.39
C LEU A 3 -18.64 25.78 42.91
N LYS A 4 -18.05 24.79 42.23
CA LYS A 4 -16.69 24.91 41.65
C LYS A 4 -16.65 25.85 40.45
N LEU A 5 -17.73 25.91 39.66
CA LEU A 5 -17.89 26.91 38.61
C LEU A 5 -17.89 28.33 39.20
N VAL A 6 -18.68 28.53 40.24
CA VAL A 6 -18.91 29.84 40.85
C VAL A 6 -17.66 30.36 41.58
N SER A 7 -16.88 29.48 42.21
CA SER A 7 -15.63 29.87 42.88
C SER A 7 -14.57 30.42 41.92
N GLU A 8 -14.58 29.98 40.66
CA GLU A 8 -13.64 30.42 39.63
C GLU A 8 -14.10 31.69 38.88
N LEU A 9 -15.32 32.18 39.12
CA LEU A 9 -15.82 33.41 38.50
C LEU A 9 -15.27 34.64 39.22
N ASN A 10 -14.62 35.54 38.47
CA ASN A 10 -14.15 36.81 39.01
C ASN A 10 -15.30 37.77 39.38
N ALA A 11 -15.00 38.79 40.18
CA ALA A 11 -15.98 39.74 40.72
C ALA A 11 -16.83 40.42 39.64
N TRP A 12 -16.22 40.77 38.50
CA TRP A 12 -16.92 41.41 37.39
C TRP A 12 -17.94 40.47 36.73
N VAL A 13 -17.59 39.19 36.54
CA VAL A 13 -18.50 38.19 35.98
C VAL A 13 -19.69 37.94 36.92
N ARG A 14 -19.44 37.90 38.24
CA ARG A 14 -20.50 37.75 39.25
C ARG A 14 -21.50 38.91 39.19
N VAL A 15 -21.03 40.13 39.02
CA VAL A 15 -21.89 41.32 38.84
C VAL A 15 -22.66 41.27 37.51
N LYS A 16 -22.00 40.84 36.43
CA LYS A 16 -22.63 40.68 35.10
C LYS A 16 -23.79 39.68 35.13
N LEU A 17 -23.68 38.59 35.89
CA LEU A 17 -24.78 37.62 36.08
C LEU A 17 -25.99 38.25 36.75
N ILE A 18 -25.80 39.11 37.76
CA ILE A 18 -26.92 39.82 38.40
C ILE A 18 -27.60 40.78 37.42
N ARG A 19 -26.82 41.48 36.58
CA ARG A 19 -27.37 42.37 35.54
C ARG A 19 -28.19 41.60 34.52
N SER A 20 -27.67 40.49 34.01
CA SER A 20 -28.40 39.63 33.07
C SER A 20 -29.68 39.06 33.70
N ALA A 21 -29.64 38.67 34.98
CA ALA A 21 -30.86 38.25 35.66
C ALA A 21 -31.91 39.35 35.73
N LEU A 22 -31.51 40.61 35.93
CA LEU A 22 -32.41 41.77 35.94
C LEU A 22 -33.01 42.12 34.57
N GLU A 23 -32.45 41.60 33.47
CA GLU A 23 -33.05 41.72 32.13
C GLU A 23 -34.23 40.77 31.94
N HIS A 24 -34.32 39.71 32.74
CA HIS A 24 -35.33 38.65 32.64
C HIS A 24 -36.29 38.60 33.84
N PHE A 25 -35.93 39.21 34.96
CA PHE A 25 -36.70 39.19 36.20
C PHE A 25 -36.75 40.58 36.83
N THR A 26 -37.88 40.92 37.43
CA THR A 26 -38.01 42.15 38.22
C THR A 26 -37.15 42.11 39.48
N VAL A 27 -36.83 43.29 40.02
CA VAL A 27 -36.06 43.40 41.28
C VAL A 27 -36.81 42.74 42.43
N GLU A 28 -38.14 42.83 42.44
CA GLU A 28 -39.04 42.16 43.38
C GLU A 28 -38.86 40.64 43.34
N GLU A 29 -38.89 40.05 42.14
CA GLU A 29 -38.76 38.60 41.94
C GLU A 29 -37.37 38.11 42.36
N LEU A 30 -36.31 38.81 41.95
CA LEU A 30 -34.94 38.44 42.34
C LEU A 30 -34.69 38.63 43.83
N SER A 31 -35.21 39.70 44.43
CA SER A 31 -35.12 39.93 45.87
C SER A 31 -35.73 38.77 46.66
N LYS A 32 -36.91 38.30 46.22
CA LYS A 32 -37.61 37.15 46.82
C LYS A 32 -36.85 35.84 46.61
N ALA A 33 -36.41 35.56 45.39
CA ALA A 33 -35.73 34.31 45.04
C ALA A 33 -34.34 34.18 45.72
N LEU A 34 -33.64 35.30 45.90
CA LEU A 34 -32.30 35.31 46.49
C LEU A 34 -32.30 35.50 48.01
N GLY A 35 -33.45 35.84 48.61
CA GLY A 35 -33.54 36.15 50.04
C GLY A 35 -32.72 37.39 50.42
N LYS A 36 -32.66 38.39 49.52
CA LYS A 36 -31.89 39.64 49.71
C LYS A 36 -32.80 40.83 49.53
N SER A 37 -32.53 41.93 50.24
CA SER A 37 -33.32 43.15 50.09
C SER A 37 -33.17 43.77 48.69
N LYS A 38 -34.20 44.50 48.22
CA LYS A 38 -34.15 45.21 46.91
C LYS A 38 -32.92 46.12 46.79
N SER A 39 -32.56 46.82 47.86
CA SER A 39 -31.37 47.68 47.88
C SER A 39 -30.07 46.88 47.72
N THR A 40 -30.00 45.67 48.27
CA THR A 40 -28.86 44.76 48.06
C THR A 40 -28.75 44.32 46.60
N ILE A 41 -29.87 44.01 45.93
CA ILE A 41 -29.88 43.64 44.51
C ILE A 41 -29.38 44.81 43.63
N TYR A 42 -29.81 46.04 43.91
CA TYR A 42 -29.30 47.23 43.21
C TYR A 42 -27.81 47.47 43.46
N ARG A 43 -27.32 47.25 44.68
CA ARG A 43 -25.89 47.36 44.98
C ARG A 43 -25.07 46.30 44.26
N TYR A 44 -25.59 45.09 44.13
CA TYR A 44 -24.96 44.05 43.31
C TYR A 44 -24.92 44.44 41.82
N SER A 45 -26.01 44.96 41.25
CA SER A 45 -26.05 45.33 39.83
C SER A 45 -25.14 46.51 39.52
N LYS A 46 -24.98 47.47 40.44
CA LYS A 46 -24.02 48.57 40.31
C LYS A 46 -22.56 48.16 40.50
N GLY A 47 -22.32 47.02 41.17
CA GLY A 47 -20.97 46.55 41.53
C GLY A 47 -20.46 47.12 42.85
N ASP A 48 -21.30 47.81 43.62
CA ASP A 48 -20.98 48.37 44.94
C ASP A 48 -20.74 47.28 46.00
N VAL A 49 -21.27 46.08 45.75
CA VAL A 49 -21.05 44.87 46.56
C VAL A 49 -20.87 43.69 45.61
N ILE A 50 -19.87 42.85 45.87
CA ILE A 50 -19.64 41.64 45.07
C ILE A 50 -20.61 40.53 45.55
N PRO A 51 -21.40 39.91 44.64
CA PRO A 51 -22.26 38.80 45.02
C PRO A 51 -21.46 37.61 45.57
N SER A 52 -21.96 37.03 46.67
CA SER A 52 -21.37 35.80 47.22
C SER A 52 -21.63 34.61 46.30
N GLU A 53 -20.87 33.53 46.48
CA GLU A 53 -21.00 32.32 45.67
C GLU A 53 -22.40 31.71 45.74
N GLU A 54 -23.00 31.73 46.94
CA GLU A 54 -24.36 31.27 47.15
C GLU A 54 -25.38 32.08 46.32
N VAL A 55 -25.20 33.40 46.25
CA VAL A 55 -26.07 34.29 45.47
C VAL A 55 -25.91 34.01 43.98
N VAL A 56 -24.68 33.85 43.50
CA VAL A 56 -24.39 33.55 42.10
C VAL A 56 -24.92 32.18 41.68
N ALA A 57 -24.79 31.16 42.54
CA ALA A 57 -25.34 29.83 42.30
C ALA A 57 -26.87 29.86 42.18
N LYS A 58 -27.55 30.60 43.07
CA LYS A 58 -29.01 30.80 43.00
C LYS A 58 -29.42 31.52 41.72
N VAL A 59 -28.67 32.54 41.29
CA VAL A 59 -28.94 33.25 40.02
C VAL A 59 -28.76 32.34 38.81
N LEU A 60 -27.69 31.53 38.76
CA LEU A 60 -27.49 30.57 37.68
C LEU A 60 -28.59 29.51 37.61
N ALA A 61 -29.19 29.15 38.75
CA ALA A 61 -30.33 28.23 38.78
C ALA A 61 -31.65 28.86 38.31
N LEU A 62 -31.77 30.19 38.34
CA LEU A 62 -32.95 30.92 37.86
C LEU A 62 -32.90 31.19 36.34
N LEU A 63 -31.70 31.35 35.79
CA LEU A 63 -31.49 31.59 34.36
C LEU A 63 -31.65 30.29 33.55
N SER A 64 -32.18 30.41 32.32
CA SER A 64 -32.10 29.30 31.36
C SER A 64 -30.64 29.04 30.98
N VAL A 65 -30.34 27.82 30.51
CA VAL A 65 -28.98 27.44 30.10
C VAL A 65 -28.44 28.38 29.03
N ASP A 66 -29.28 28.78 28.07
CA ASP A 66 -28.89 29.69 26.98
C ASP A 66 -28.55 31.09 27.49
N VAL A 67 -29.33 31.64 28.43
CA VAL A 67 -29.09 32.97 29.00
C VAL A 67 -27.86 32.94 29.92
N ALA A 68 -27.71 31.91 30.73
CA ALA A 68 -26.52 31.73 31.57
C ALA A 68 -25.26 31.60 30.70
N PHE A 69 -25.31 30.82 29.62
CA PHE A 69 -24.19 30.65 28.70
C PHE A 69 -23.85 31.92 27.93
N ALA A 70 -24.84 32.68 27.46
CA ALA A 70 -24.60 33.98 26.81
C ALA A 70 -23.92 34.98 27.75
N SER A 71 -24.27 34.94 29.03
CA SER A 71 -23.77 35.88 30.03
C SER A 71 -22.36 35.58 30.51
N VAL A 72 -21.97 34.29 30.63
CA VAL A 72 -20.66 33.90 31.22
C VAL A 72 -19.89 32.83 30.46
N GLY A 73 -20.37 32.38 29.29
CA GLY A 73 -19.83 31.22 28.59
C GLY A 73 -18.34 31.33 28.28
N LYS A 74 -17.85 32.48 27.78
CA LYS A 74 -16.42 32.65 27.46
C LYS A 74 -15.54 32.63 28.70
N GLU A 75 -15.99 33.25 29.78
CA GLU A 75 -15.26 33.34 31.05
C GLU A 75 -15.24 31.99 31.77
N VAL A 76 -16.33 31.23 31.67
CA VAL A 76 -16.41 29.83 32.13
C VAL A 76 -15.46 28.94 31.34
N LEU A 77 -15.47 29.03 30.01
CA LEU A 77 -14.55 28.26 29.17
C LEU A 77 -13.09 28.62 29.46
N LYS A 78 -12.79 29.89 29.74
CA LYS A 78 -11.45 30.34 30.17
C LYS A 78 -11.06 29.79 31.55
N ALA A 79 -11.97 29.79 32.52
CA ALA A 79 -11.75 29.26 33.86
C ALA A 79 -11.45 27.74 33.85
N TYR A 80 -12.09 26.98 32.97
CA TYR A 80 -11.78 25.55 32.79
C TYR A 80 -10.59 25.27 31.87
N GLY A 81 -9.85 26.30 31.44
CA GLY A 81 -8.71 26.15 30.54
C GLY A 81 -9.08 25.62 29.15
N LEU A 82 -10.34 25.77 28.74
CA LEU A 82 -10.83 25.39 27.42
C LEU A 82 -10.54 26.47 26.38
N LEU A 83 -10.23 27.69 26.81
CA LEU A 83 -9.68 28.75 25.97
C LEU A 83 -8.22 29.03 26.33
N ASP A 84 -7.40 29.43 25.37
CA ASP A 84 -6.07 29.96 25.61
C ASP A 84 -6.08 31.43 26.07
N HIS A 85 -4.90 32.02 26.24
CA HIS A 85 -4.75 33.39 26.71
C HIS A 85 -5.25 34.42 25.68
N GLU A 86 -5.32 34.06 24.39
CA GLU A 86 -5.88 34.85 23.30
C GLU A 86 -7.40 34.63 23.14
N GLY A 87 -8.01 33.75 23.95
CA GLY A 87 -9.43 33.42 23.88
C GLY A 87 -9.78 32.41 22.80
N LYS A 88 -8.80 31.72 22.21
CA LYS A 88 -9.02 30.68 21.19
C LYS A 88 -9.31 29.33 21.85
N PRO A 89 -10.17 28.51 21.24
CA PRO A 89 -10.42 27.13 21.65
C PRO A 89 -9.16 26.26 21.77
N ARG A 90 -8.98 25.59 22.92
CA ARG A 90 -8.03 24.48 23.04
C ARG A 90 -8.69 23.21 22.50
N LEU A 91 -8.30 22.82 21.29
CA LEU A 91 -8.96 21.75 20.53
C LEU A 91 -8.99 20.40 21.25
N VAL A 92 -7.87 19.99 21.86
CA VAL A 92 -7.76 18.67 22.53
C VAL A 92 -8.81 18.49 23.65
N PRO A 93 -8.89 19.38 24.66
CA PRO A 93 -9.91 19.22 25.70
C PRO A 93 -11.34 19.46 25.19
N MET A 94 -11.55 20.32 24.18
CA MET A 94 -12.89 20.48 23.59
C MET A 94 -13.37 19.22 22.87
N LEU A 95 -12.51 18.57 22.09
CA LEU A 95 -12.83 17.31 21.41
C LEU A 95 -13.06 16.18 22.42
N ALA A 96 -12.32 16.15 23.53
CA ALA A 96 -12.56 15.19 24.61
C ALA A 96 -13.95 15.39 25.25
N ILE A 97 -14.35 16.63 25.52
CA ILE A 97 -15.69 16.95 26.05
C ILE A 97 -16.77 16.55 25.05
N LEU A 98 -16.61 16.88 23.77
CA LEU A 98 -17.55 16.50 22.71
C LEU A 98 -17.65 14.97 22.56
N SER A 99 -16.53 14.25 22.61
CA SER A 99 -16.53 12.78 22.53
C SER A 99 -17.30 12.15 23.69
N VAL A 100 -17.19 12.69 24.89
CA VAL A 100 -17.96 12.23 26.06
C VAL A 100 -19.44 12.61 25.91
N ALA A 101 -19.74 13.84 25.50
CA ALA A 101 -21.10 14.33 25.31
C ALA A 101 -21.85 13.56 24.20
N LEU A 102 -21.18 13.20 23.12
CA LEU A 102 -21.74 12.38 22.06
C LEU A 102 -21.93 10.92 22.50
N GLY A 103 -21.20 10.44 23.52
CA GLY A 103 -21.41 9.12 24.11
C GLY A 103 -22.72 9.00 24.89
N ASP A 104 -23.21 10.10 25.45
CA ASP A 104 -24.47 10.17 26.19
C ASP A 104 -25.66 10.49 25.26
N PRO A 105 -26.75 9.72 25.26
CA PRO A 105 -27.88 9.93 24.35
C PRO A 105 -28.58 11.29 24.48
N LEU A 106 -28.67 11.84 25.70
CA LEU A 106 -29.38 13.08 25.97
C LEU A 106 -28.52 14.29 25.56
N LEU A 107 -27.23 14.27 25.90
CA LEU A 107 -26.29 15.29 25.47
C LEU A 107 -26.07 15.25 23.95
N ARG A 108 -26.01 14.06 23.34
CA ARG A 108 -25.96 13.92 21.88
C ARG A 108 -27.12 14.63 21.20
N LYS A 109 -28.35 14.43 21.69
CA LYS A 109 -29.54 15.11 21.16
C LYS A 109 -29.44 16.63 21.28
N LEU A 110 -29.03 17.14 22.45
CA LEU A 110 -28.86 18.58 22.68
C LEU A 110 -27.77 19.20 21.79
N VAL A 111 -26.64 18.51 21.60
CA VAL A 111 -25.56 18.95 20.69
C VAL A 111 -26.07 19.02 19.25
N LEU A 112 -26.80 18.00 18.79
CA LEU A 112 -27.35 17.98 17.43
C LEU A 112 -28.39 19.08 17.21
N GLU A 113 -29.30 19.29 18.17
CA GLU A 113 -30.28 20.38 18.12
C GLU A 113 -29.61 21.75 18.15
N TRP A 114 -28.53 21.91 18.91
CA TRP A 114 -27.76 23.15 18.95
C TRP A 114 -27.03 23.40 17.62
N VAL A 115 -26.34 22.40 17.08
CA VAL A 115 -25.65 22.49 15.78
C VAL A 115 -26.64 22.81 14.66
N SER A 116 -27.80 22.13 14.66
CA SER A 116 -28.87 22.38 13.68
C SER A 116 -29.44 23.80 13.78
N ARG A 117 -29.61 24.33 15.00
CA ARG A 117 -30.06 25.73 15.21
C ARG A 117 -28.98 26.76 14.88
N ALA A 118 -27.72 26.49 15.24
CA ALA A 118 -26.61 27.44 15.10
C ALA A 118 -26.11 27.57 13.66
N LEU A 119 -26.15 26.48 12.90
CA LEU A 119 -25.65 26.42 11.52
C LEU A 119 -26.78 26.34 10.48
N GLY A 120 -28.04 26.14 10.88
CA GLY A 120 -29.19 26.13 9.97
C GLY A 120 -29.00 25.15 8.80
N ASN A 121 -29.20 25.64 7.57
CA ASN A 121 -29.00 24.89 6.33
C ASN A 121 -27.51 24.71 5.95
N GLU A 122 -26.56 25.37 6.64
CA GLU A 122 -25.13 25.22 6.36
C GLU A 122 -24.62 23.82 6.74
N VAL A 123 -25.33 23.08 7.60
CA VAL A 123 -25.00 21.66 7.89
C VAL A 123 -25.26 20.76 6.68
N THR A 124 -26.31 21.06 5.90
CA THR A 124 -26.64 20.38 4.65
C THR A 124 -25.82 20.89 3.45
N GLU A 125 -25.20 22.07 3.57
CA GLU A 125 -24.40 22.73 2.52
C GLU A 125 -22.91 22.85 2.88
N LEU A 126 -22.38 21.96 3.73
CA LEU A 126 -20.94 21.70 3.78
C LEU A 126 -20.51 21.03 2.46
N LYS A 127 -20.50 21.82 1.38
CA LYS A 127 -19.85 21.45 0.13
C LYS A 127 -18.37 21.20 0.45
N PRO A 128 -17.81 20.06 0.06
CA PRO A 128 -16.38 19.85 0.20
C PRO A 128 -15.63 20.97 -0.53
N GLU A 129 -14.50 21.37 0.05
CA GLU A 129 -13.55 22.35 -0.48
C GLU A 129 -13.31 22.21 -2.00
N PRO A 130 -12.86 23.29 -2.69
CA PRO A 130 -12.62 23.27 -4.13
C PRO A 130 -11.89 22.00 -4.56
N ALA A 131 -12.52 21.26 -5.47
CA ALA A 131 -12.09 19.95 -5.91
C ALA A 131 -10.59 19.93 -6.23
N LEU A 132 -9.84 19.15 -5.44
CA LEU A 132 -8.39 19.02 -5.54
C LEU A 132 -8.01 18.73 -7.00
N LEU A 133 -7.24 19.63 -7.63
CA LEU A 133 -6.69 19.39 -8.96
C LEU A 133 -5.57 18.35 -8.83
N MET A 134 -5.74 17.24 -9.53
CA MET A 134 -4.79 16.14 -9.49
C MET A 134 -3.54 16.52 -10.29
N LYS A 135 -2.38 16.33 -9.68
CA LYS A 135 -1.08 16.59 -10.30
C LYS A 135 -0.09 15.49 -9.92
N TRP A 136 0.78 15.15 -10.86
CA TRP A 136 1.91 14.29 -10.56
C TRP A 136 2.97 15.07 -9.80
N GLU A 137 3.08 14.82 -8.50
CA GLU A 137 4.06 15.48 -7.63
C GLU A 137 5.25 14.55 -7.35
N ASP A 138 6.46 15.09 -7.19
CA ASP A 138 7.66 14.30 -6.88
C ASP A 138 7.51 13.52 -5.56
N VAL A 139 6.77 14.07 -4.60
CA VAL A 139 6.43 13.41 -3.33
C VAL A 139 5.48 12.21 -3.53
N PHE A 140 4.60 12.25 -4.53
CA PHE A 140 3.78 11.09 -4.89
C PHE A 140 4.66 10.00 -5.55
N GLU A 141 5.63 10.40 -6.37
CA GLU A 141 6.58 9.46 -6.94
C GLU A 141 7.45 8.77 -5.88
N ALA A 142 7.96 9.53 -4.90
CA ALA A 142 8.69 8.98 -3.76
C ALA A 142 7.84 7.97 -2.97
N TYR A 143 6.56 8.29 -2.73
CA TYR A 143 5.61 7.36 -2.13
C TYR A 143 5.49 6.03 -2.91
N LEU A 144 5.45 6.09 -4.25
CA LEU A 144 5.40 4.88 -5.09
C LEU A 144 6.70 4.06 -5.00
N LYS A 145 7.87 4.70 -4.97
CA LYS A 145 9.17 4.02 -4.82
C LYS A 145 9.29 3.35 -3.46
N GLU A 146 9.13 4.11 -2.39
CA GLU A 146 9.50 3.69 -1.04
C GLU A 146 8.44 2.80 -0.40
N ARG A 147 7.16 3.17 -0.50
CA ARG A 147 6.08 2.43 0.17
C ARG A 147 5.45 1.35 -0.69
N LYS A 148 5.52 1.47 -2.02
CA LYS A 148 4.97 0.46 -2.94
C LYS A 148 6.03 -0.40 -3.62
N GLY A 149 7.31 -0.07 -3.51
CA GLY A 149 8.40 -0.84 -4.10
C GLY A 149 8.32 -0.89 -5.62
N ILE A 150 7.80 0.17 -6.25
CA ILE A 150 7.62 0.25 -7.70
C ILE A 150 8.94 0.66 -8.35
N SER A 151 9.35 -0.07 -9.39
CA SER A 151 10.63 0.19 -10.08
C SER A 151 10.59 1.47 -10.92
N GLU A 152 11.75 2.05 -11.22
CA GLU A 152 11.85 3.27 -12.04
C GLU A 152 11.18 3.13 -13.42
N GLU A 153 11.37 1.99 -14.09
CA GLU A 153 10.70 1.69 -15.37
C GLU A 153 9.16 1.71 -15.24
N GLN A 154 8.63 1.20 -14.12
CA GLN A 154 7.19 1.20 -13.86
C GLN A 154 6.66 2.58 -13.50
N ILE A 155 7.48 3.41 -12.86
CA ILE A 155 7.15 4.80 -12.54
C ILE A 155 7.01 5.62 -13.81
N ALA A 156 7.94 5.51 -14.75
CA ALA A 156 7.81 6.17 -16.05
C ALA A 156 6.49 5.79 -16.75
N TYR A 157 6.13 4.51 -16.71
CA TYR A 157 4.84 4.04 -17.23
C TYR A 157 3.65 4.62 -16.46
N TYR A 158 3.69 4.63 -15.12
CA TYR A 158 2.62 5.18 -14.28
C TYR A 158 2.45 6.68 -14.48
N ARG A 159 3.54 7.43 -14.59
CA ARG A 159 3.53 8.87 -14.89
C ARG A 159 2.84 9.12 -16.23
N SER A 160 3.20 8.37 -17.28
CA SER A 160 2.56 8.49 -18.60
C SER A 160 1.04 8.22 -18.56
N LEU A 161 0.61 7.27 -17.71
CA LEU A 161 -0.83 7.01 -17.50
C LEU A 161 -1.48 8.15 -16.73
N PHE A 162 -0.80 8.71 -15.72
CA PHE A 162 -1.35 9.78 -14.93
C PHE A 162 -1.53 11.07 -15.72
N GLU A 163 -0.49 11.48 -16.45
CA GLU A 163 -0.50 12.61 -17.36
C GLU A 163 -1.64 12.51 -18.37
N ARG A 164 -1.88 11.30 -18.89
CA ARG A 164 -2.94 11.05 -19.87
C ARG A 164 -4.36 11.10 -19.29
N PHE A 165 -4.57 10.62 -18.07
CA PHE A 165 -5.91 10.34 -17.55
C PHE A 165 -6.36 11.24 -16.40
N PHE A 166 -5.43 11.80 -15.61
CA PHE A 166 -5.71 12.45 -14.33
C PHE A 166 -5.15 13.87 -14.22
N GLU A 167 -4.02 14.17 -14.85
CA GLU A 167 -3.34 15.46 -14.72
C GLU A 167 -4.26 16.64 -15.06
N GLY A 168 -4.31 17.62 -14.17
CA GLY A 168 -5.14 18.82 -14.30
C GLY A 168 -6.64 18.61 -14.13
N LYS A 169 -7.10 17.37 -13.90
CA LYS A 169 -8.52 17.09 -13.63
C LYS A 169 -8.84 17.29 -12.15
N ALA A 170 -10.04 17.77 -11.88
CA ALA A 170 -10.56 17.94 -10.53
C ALA A 170 -11.00 16.60 -9.93
N LEU A 171 -10.61 16.32 -8.69
CA LEU A 171 -11.07 15.14 -7.97
C LEU A 171 -12.49 15.37 -7.43
N THR A 172 -13.48 14.93 -8.22
CA THR A 172 -14.91 15.00 -7.88
C THR A 172 -15.54 13.61 -7.85
N GLU A 173 -16.75 13.49 -7.32
CA GLU A 173 -17.52 12.25 -7.39
C GLU A 173 -17.77 11.82 -8.84
N GLU A 174 -18.17 12.76 -9.70
CA GLU A 174 -18.35 12.53 -11.14
C GLU A 174 -17.08 11.98 -11.80
N PHE A 175 -15.92 12.54 -11.44
CA PHE A 175 -14.65 12.07 -11.96
C PHE A 175 -14.31 10.65 -11.49
N VAL A 176 -14.64 10.31 -10.23
CA VAL A 176 -14.47 8.94 -9.73
C VAL A 176 -15.32 7.94 -10.52
N GLU A 177 -16.54 8.32 -10.91
CA GLU A 177 -17.39 7.50 -11.76
C GLU A 177 -16.83 7.36 -13.18
N GLU A 178 -16.29 8.42 -13.76
CA GLU A 178 -15.57 8.37 -15.05
C GLU A 178 -14.36 7.41 -14.95
N ALA A 179 -13.52 7.58 -13.92
CA ALA A 179 -12.31 6.82 -13.71
C ALA A 179 -12.57 5.32 -13.47
N SER A 180 -13.75 4.95 -12.98
CA SER A 180 -14.16 3.54 -12.82
C SER A 180 -14.16 2.77 -14.15
N LYS A 181 -14.30 3.48 -15.29
CA LYS A 181 -14.35 2.92 -16.65
C LYS A 181 -12.97 2.89 -17.33
N PHE A 182 -11.93 3.45 -16.70
CA PHE A 182 -10.60 3.53 -17.30
C PHE A 182 -9.90 2.17 -17.42
N PRO A 183 -8.85 2.08 -18.27
CA PRO A 183 -8.02 0.89 -18.38
C PRO A 183 -7.50 0.42 -17.01
N GLY A 184 -7.32 -0.89 -16.85
CA GLY A 184 -7.00 -1.48 -15.55
C GLY A 184 -5.74 -0.92 -14.88
N TRP A 185 -4.72 -0.55 -15.64
CA TRP A 185 -3.52 0.10 -15.10
C TRP A 185 -3.76 1.56 -14.69
N ALA A 186 -4.54 2.33 -15.45
CA ALA A 186 -4.91 3.69 -15.07
C ALA A 186 -5.71 3.67 -13.75
N ARG A 187 -6.63 2.73 -13.59
CA ARG A 187 -7.34 2.52 -12.31
C ARG A 187 -6.40 2.17 -11.16
N VAL A 188 -5.37 1.36 -11.39
CA VAL A 188 -4.36 1.05 -10.36
C VAL A 188 -3.61 2.32 -9.94
N VAL A 189 -3.16 3.12 -10.91
CA VAL A 189 -2.49 4.41 -10.63
C VAL A 189 -3.42 5.33 -9.84
N PHE A 190 -4.69 5.47 -10.25
CA PHE A 190 -5.65 6.32 -9.54
C PHE A 190 -5.90 5.85 -8.10
N ARG A 191 -6.04 4.54 -7.88
CA ARG A 191 -6.15 3.97 -6.52
C ARG A 191 -4.91 4.27 -5.69
N HIS A 192 -3.70 4.21 -6.25
CA HIS A 192 -2.49 4.60 -5.53
C HIS A 192 -2.50 6.08 -5.16
N TYR A 193 -2.93 6.94 -6.07
CA TYR A 193 -3.04 8.37 -5.85
C TYR A 193 -4.04 8.71 -4.74
N LEU A 194 -5.23 8.11 -4.75
CA LEU A 194 -6.23 8.29 -3.66
C LEU A 194 -5.70 7.85 -2.29
N ASN A 195 -4.98 6.72 -2.23
CA ASN A 195 -4.36 6.27 -0.98
C ASN A 195 -3.25 7.20 -0.51
N TRP A 196 -2.50 7.80 -1.43
CA TRP A 196 -1.49 8.80 -1.11
C TRP A 196 -2.15 10.09 -0.58
N LEU A 197 -3.17 10.62 -1.26
CA LEU A 197 -3.93 11.78 -0.79
C LEU A 197 -4.53 11.57 0.61
N LEU A 198 -5.01 10.36 0.91
CA LEU A 198 -5.51 10.00 2.24
C LEU A 198 -4.40 10.07 3.30
N LEU A 199 -3.20 9.57 2.98
CA LEU A 199 -2.05 9.58 3.89
C LEU A 199 -1.57 11.01 4.15
N GLU A 200 -1.55 11.85 3.12
CA GLU A 200 -1.25 13.27 3.21
C GLU A 200 -2.41 14.10 3.80
N ARG A 201 -3.55 13.46 4.13
CA ARG A 201 -4.76 14.09 4.68
C ARG A 201 -5.32 15.21 3.79
N ARG A 202 -5.11 15.10 2.47
CA ARG A 202 -5.62 16.05 1.46
C ARG A 202 -7.06 15.78 1.04
N VAL A 203 -7.59 14.61 1.42
CA VAL A 203 -8.95 14.15 1.14
C VAL A 203 -9.45 13.37 2.34
N ASP A 204 -10.75 13.42 2.60
CA ASP A 204 -11.37 12.72 3.73
C ASP A 204 -11.40 11.19 3.51
N SER A 205 -11.40 10.46 4.63
CA SER A 205 -11.36 9.00 4.63
C SER A 205 -12.65 8.35 4.09
N GLU A 206 -13.79 9.02 4.20
CA GLU A 206 -15.08 8.48 3.75
C GLU A 206 -15.16 8.50 2.21
N PHE A 207 -14.79 9.62 1.60
CA PHE A 207 -14.66 9.79 0.16
C PHE A 207 -13.68 8.78 -0.42
N VAL A 208 -12.49 8.62 0.17
CA VAL A 208 -11.51 7.65 -0.35
C VAL A 208 -12.04 6.21 -0.23
N SER A 209 -12.70 5.86 0.87
CA SER A 209 -13.34 4.55 1.04
C SER A 209 -14.44 4.31 0.00
N TRP A 210 -15.29 5.29 -0.24
CA TRP A 210 -16.33 5.27 -1.27
C TRP A 210 -15.72 5.13 -2.68
N ALA A 211 -14.74 5.97 -3.02
CA ALA A 211 -14.09 5.97 -4.32
C ALA A 211 -13.39 4.64 -4.61
N LEU A 212 -12.69 4.08 -3.61
CA LEU A 212 -12.04 2.77 -3.74
C LEU A 212 -13.05 1.61 -3.85
N LYS A 213 -14.28 1.74 -3.37
CA LYS A 213 -15.35 0.74 -3.62
C LYS A 213 -15.88 0.85 -5.06
N LYS A 214 -16.01 2.07 -5.58
CA LYS A 214 -16.49 2.36 -6.94
C LYS A 214 -15.48 1.98 -8.03
N ILE A 215 -14.19 2.26 -7.81
CA ILE A 215 -13.13 1.96 -8.78
C ILE A 215 -12.79 0.47 -8.67
N PRO A 216 -13.13 -0.37 -9.65
CA PRO A 216 -12.87 -1.80 -9.52
C PRO A 216 -11.35 -2.02 -9.45
N THR A 217 -10.92 -3.02 -8.68
CA THR A 217 -9.55 -3.50 -8.79
C THR A 217 -9.34 -4.09 -10.18
N ARG A 218 -8.08 -4.25 -10.58
CA ARG A 218 -7.76 -4.95 -11.83
C ARG A 218 -8.15 -6.42 -11.66
N GLY A 219 -9.37 -6.76 -12.06
CA GLY A 219 -9.81 -8.14 -12.20
C GLY A 219 -9.07 -8.77 -13.37
N TYR A 220 -8.24 -9.77 -13.11
CA TYR A 220 -7.81 -10.68 -14.16
C TYR A 220 -9.01 -11.59 -14.42
N LYS A 221 -9.72 -11.41 -15.54
CA LYS A 221 -10.58 -12.48 -16.03
C LYS A 221 -9.64 -13.67 -16.28
N VAL A 222 -9.73 -14.69 -15.44
CA VAL A 222 -9.00 -15.94 -15.61
C VAL A 222 -9.69 -16.69 -16.75
N SER A 223 -9.45 -16.23 -17.99
CA SER A 223 -9.70 -17.06 -19.15
C SER A 223 -8.55 -18.05 -19.23
N VAL A 224 -8.84 -19.35 -19.21
CA VAL A 224 -7.84 -20.38 -19.51
C VAL A 224 -7.44 -20.18 -20.98
N LYS A 225 -6.33 -19.48 -21.21
CA LYS A 225 -5.71 -19.38 -22.53
C LYS A 225 -4.65 -20.46 -22.60
N VAL A 226 -4.91 -21.51 -23.37
CA VAL A 226 -3.88 -22.50 -23.70
C VAL A 226 -2.94 -21.83 -24.70
N HIS A 227 -1.74 -21.49 -24.23
CA HIS A 227 -0.64 -21.04 -25.07
C HIS A 227 0.41 -22.13 -25.05
N GLU A 228 0.18 -23.15 -25.85
CA GLU A 228 1.15 -24.21 -26.08
C GLU A 228 2.33 -23.63 -26.87
N ILE A 229 3.55 -23.99 -26.47
CA ILE A 229 4.77 -23.61 -27.18
C ILE A 229 5.39 -24.91 -27.65
N SER A 230 5.57 -25.04 -28.97
CA SER A 230 6.11 -26.27 -29.53
C SER A 230 7.64 -26.35 -29.36
N PHE A 231 8.17 -27.58 -29.38
CA PHE A 231 9.60 -27.83 -29.44
C PHE A 231 10.24 -27.18 -30.68
N GLU A 232 9.56 -27.20 -31.83
CA GLU A 232 10.06 -26.64 -33.07
C GLU A 232 10.29 -25.12 -32.96
N GLU A 233 9.38 -24.39 -32.32
CA GLU A 233 9.54 -22.95 -32.08
C GLU A 233 10.75 -22.64 -31.18
N VAL A 234 10.98 -23.45 -30.15
CA VAL A 234 12.14 -23.32 -29.27
C VAL A 234 13.43 -23.65 -30.01
N THR A 235 13.47 -24.75 -30.75
CA THR A 235 14.63 -25.17 -31.55
C THR A 235 14.98 -24.13 -32.60
N LYS A 236 14.00 -23.66 -33.38
CA LYS A 236 14.20 -22.58 -34.36
C LYS A 236 14.76 -21.33 -33.71
N THR A 237 14.19 -20.92 -32.57
CA THR A 237 14.64 -19.75 -31.80
C THR A 237 16.12 -19.89 -31.40
N LEU A 238 16.50 -21.03 -30.83
CA LEU A 238 17.87 -21.27 -30.38
C LEU A 238 18.85 -21.37 -31.55
N THR A 239 18.47 -22.02 -32.66
CA THR A 239 19.32 -22.10 -33.86
C THR A 239 19.60 -20.73 -34.46
N VAL A 240 18.57 -19.89 -34.62
CA VAL A 240 18.73 -18.52 -35.15
C VAL A 240 19.61 -17.70 -34.21
N LEU A 241 19.40 -17.77 -32.90
CA LEU A 241 20.23 -17.04 -31.95
C LEU A 241 21.69 -17.50 -31.95
N LYS A 242 21.94 -18.80 -32.06
CA LYS A 242 23.30 -19.34 -32.12
C LYS A 242 24.09 -18.79 -33.32
N GLN A 243 23.41 -18.52 -34.43
CA GLN A 243 24.01 -17.96 -35.64
C GLN A 243 24.14 -16.43 -35.58
N GLU A 244 23.15 -15.74 -35.01
CA GLU A 244 23.00 -14.28 -35.12
C GLU A 244 23.51 -13.49 -33.91
N ASN A 245 23.48 -14.09 -32.71
CA ASN A 245 23.89 -13.44 -31.47
C ASN A 245 24.13 -14.46 -30.34
N GLU A 246 25.38 -14.87 -30.19
CA GLU A 246 25.79 -15.88 -29.21
C GLU A 246 25.50 -15.45 -27.75
N GLU A 247 25.67 -14.18 -27.40
CA GLU A 247 25.40 -13.70 -26.04
C GLU A 247 23.92 -13.86 -25.66
N ILE A 248 23.00 -13.49 -26.56
CA ILE A 248 21.55 -13.66 -26.36
C ILE A 248 21.16 -15.15 -26.44
N TYR A 249 21.85 -15.96 -27.24
CA TYR A 249 21.67 -17.41 -27.26
C TYR A 249 21.88 -18.02 -25.86
N TRP A 250 22.99 -17.70 -25.20
CA TRP A 250 23.29 -18.23 -23.87
C TRP A 250 22.33 -17.70 -22.80
N LEU A 251 21.87 -16.45 -22.90
CA LEU A 251 20.77 -15.95 -22.07
C LEU A 251 19.48 -16.77 -22.28
N TYR A 252 19.11 -17.08 -23.52
CA TYR A 252 17.91 -17.88 -23.81
C TYR A 252 18.05 -19.31 -23.30
N ARG A 253 19.24 -19.88 -23.42
CA ARG A 253 19.55 -21.21 -22.88
C ARG A 253 19.43 -21.24 -21.37
N LEU A 254 20.00 -20.25 -20.68
CA LEU A 254 19.82 -20.07 -19.24
C LEU A 254 18.33 -19.98 -18.87
N LEU A 255 17.55 -19.16 -19.57
CA LEU A 255 16.11 -19.03 -19.30
C LEU A 255 15.34 -20.33 -19.46
N LEU A 256 15.69 -21.13 -20.47
CA LEU A 256 15.09 -22.43 -20.75
C LEU A 256 15.45 -23.45 -19.68
N GLU A 257 16.74 -23.58 -19.35
CA GLU A 257 17.27 -24.53 -18.38
C GLU A 257 16.81 -24.21 -16.95
N SER A 258 16.84 -22.93 -16.57
CA SER A 258 16.57 -22.49 -15.20
C SER A 258 15.09 -22.16 -14.96
N GLY A 259 14.32 -21.96 -16.03
CA GLY A 259 12.96 -21.43 -15.97
C GLY A 259 12.88 -20.03 -15.33
N LEU A 260 13.96 -19.23 -15.34
CA LEU A 260 13.98 -17.91 -14.70
C LEU A 260 13.12 -16.89 -15.44
N ARG A 261 12.80 -15.79 -14.76
CA ARG A 261 12.28 -14.59 -15.44
C ARG A 261 13.46 -13.87 -16.08
N LEU A 262 13.25 -13.28 -17.26
CA LEU A 262 14.27 -12.48 -17.97
C LEU A 262 15.01 -11.51 -17.04
N ALA A 263 14.29 -10.73 -16.24
CA ALA A 263 14.90 -9.77 -15.32
C ALA A 263 15.86 -10.42 -14.31
N HIS A 264 15.56 -11.62 -13.81
CA HIS A 264 16.41 -12.31 -12.84
C HIS A 264 17.63 -12.96 -13.51
N ALA A 265 17.48 -13.47 -14.74
CA ALA A 265 18.61 -13.98 -15.52
C ALA A 265 19.59 -12.85 -15.88
N LEU A 266 19.07 -11.69 -16.30
CA LEU A 266 19.90 -10.50 -16.55
C LEU A 266 20.61 -10.01 -15.27
N GLU A 267 19.94 -10.03 -14.12
CA GLU A 267 20.54 -9.68 -12.83
C GLU A 267 21.66 -10.63 -12.42
N LEU A 268 21.49 -11.94 -12.67
CA LEU A 268 22.53 -12.95 -12.45
C LEU A 268 23.76 -12.70 -13.33
N ILE A 269 23.56 -12.52 -14.64
CA ILE A 269 24.65 -12.31 -15.60
C ILE A 269 25.38 -11.00 -15.30
N ALA A 270 24.66 -9.91 -15.03
CA ALA A 270 25.26 -8.62 -14.76
C ALA A 270 26.07 -8.58 -13.45
N SER A 271 25.72 -9.43 -12.49
CA SER A 271 26.40 -9.53 -11.19
C SER A 271 27.29 -10.78 -11.09
N TRP A 272 27.59 -11.46 -12.20
CA TRP A 272 28.20 -12.79 -12.20
C TRP A 272 29.51 -12.85 -11.39
N ASN A 273 29.51 -13.71 -10.37
CA ASN A 273 30.67 -14.00 -9.53
C ASN A 273 30.42 -15.35 -8.84
N PRO A 274 30.79 -16.48 -9.47
CA PRO A 274 30.39 -17.80 -9.00
C PRO A 274 31.02 -18.21 -7.67
N THR A 275 32.23 -17.70 -7.39
CA THR A 275 33.01 -18.03 -6.17
C THR A 275 32.73 -17.07 -5.01
N GLU A 276 31.89 -16.06 -5.21
CA GLU A 276 31.48 -15.12 -4.17
C GLU A 276 30.90 -15.86 -2.96
N LYS A 277 31.37 -15.53 -1.77
CA LYS A 277 30.83 -16.09 -0.54
C LYS A 277 29.56 -15.32 -0.16
N VAL A 278 28.41 -16.00 -0.24
CA VAL A 278 27.08 -15.42 0.02
C VAL A 278 26.38 -16.14 1.16
N PHE A 279 25.63 -15.40 1.98
CA PHE A 279 24.76 -16.00 2.98
C PHE A 279 23.50 -16.57 2.32
N VAL A 280 23.35 -17.89 2.38
CA VAL A 280 22.21 -18.60 1.83
C VAL A 280 21.19 -18.78 2.95
N GLU A 281 20.24 -17.85 3.03
CA GLU A 281 19.27 -17.77 4.13
C GLU A 281 18.52 -19.10 4.40
N PRO A 282 18.01 -19.85 3.39
CA PRO A 282 17.37 -21.15 3.63
C PRO A 282 18.29 -22.21 4.23
N LEU A 283 19.61 -22.05 4.11
CA LEU A 283 20.60 -22.99 4.66
C LEU A 283 21.22 -22.48 5.96
N GLY A 284 21.00 -21.21 6.33
CA GLY A 284 21.56 -20.60 7.53
C GLY A 284 23.10 -20.54 7.54
N LYS A 285 23.76 -20.55 6.39
CA LYS A 285 25.23 -20.57 6.27
C LYS A 285 25.75 -19.78 5.07
N VAL A 286 27.04 -19.45 5.13
CA VAL A 286 27.79 -18.87 4.01
C VAL A 286 28.31 -19.98 3.11
N GLU A 287 28.05 -19.90 1.82
CA GLU A 287 28.57 -20.80 0.79
C GLU A 287 29.05 -20.00 -0.43
N GLU A 288 29.72 -20.67 -1.37
CA GLU A 288 29.95 -20.08 -2.69
C GLU A 288 28.61 -19.87 -3.40
N ARG A 289 28.52 -18.77 -4.14
CA ARG A 289 27.30 -18.37 -4.83
C ARG A 289 26.83 -19.48 -5.76
N CYS A 290 27.74 -20.09 -6.50
CA CYS A 290 27.44 -21.20 -7.40
C CYS A 290 28.04 -22.51 -6.87
N LYS A 291 27.23 -23.57 -6.93
CA LYS A 291 27.65 -24.93 -6.64
C LYS A 291 27.43 -25.81 -7.86
N CYS A 292 28.49 -26.47 -8.31
CA CYS A 292 28.45 -27.40 -9.44
C CYS A 292 28.45 -28.86 -8.98
N PHE A 293 27.62 -29.66 -9.65
CA PHE A 293 27.52 -31.11 -9.51
C PHE A 293 28.11 -31.78 -10.75
N GLU A 294 27.84 -33.06 -10.98
CA GLU A 294 28.37 -33.78 -12.15
C GLU A 294 27.73 -33.31 -13.47
N THR A 295 26.44 -33.01 -13.47
CA THR A 295 25.66 -32.70 -14.70
C THR A 295 25.24 -31.24 -14.82
N HIS A 296 25.11 -30.55 -13.69
CA HIS A 296 24.51 -29.21 -13.62
C HIS A 296 25.16 -28.37 -12.54
N CYS A 297 24.92 -27.07 -12.60
CA CYS A 297 25.27 -26.13 -11.55
C CYS A 297 24.02 -25.40 -11.07
N ARG A 298 24.06 -24.91 -9.83
CA ARG A 298 23.06 -23.97 -9.32
C ARG A 298 23.71 -22.77 -8.67
N CYS A 299 23.18 -21.59 -8.95
CA CYS A 299 23.64 -20.32 -8.38
C CYS A 299 22.58 -19.68 -7.49
N TRP A 300 22.97 -19.21 -6.32
CA TRP A 300 22.12 -18.46 -5.40
C TRP A 300 21.81 -17.07 -5.96
N LEU A 301 20.52 -16.72 -6.01
CA LEU A 301 20.02 -15.40 -6.40
C LEU A 301 19.49 -14.61 -5.20
N GLY A 302 18.82 -15.28 -4.26
CA GLY A 302 18.25 -14.62 -3.08
C GLY A 302 17.19 -13.55 -3.35
N ILE A 303 16.59 -13.51 -4.55
CA ILE A 303 15.65 -12.45 -4.94
C ILE A 303 14.30 -12.71 -4.26
N LYS A 304 13.86 -11.77 -3.41
CA LYS A 304 12.54 -11.76 -2.74
C LYS A 304 11.76 -10.48 -3.07
N ARG A 305 11.08 -10.43 -4.22
CA ARG A 305 10.22 -9.30 -4.64
C ARG A 305 8.74 -9.66 -4.54
N GLY A 306 8.20 -9.68 -3.31
CA GLY A 306 6.81 -10.09 -3.04
C GLY A 306 6.55 -11.52 -3.52
N LYS A 307 5.49 -11.74 -4.32
CA LYS A 307 5.19 -13.06 -4.93
C LYS A 307 6.18 -13.49 -6.04
N LYS A 308 7.09 -12.61 -6.47
CA LYS A 308 8.06 -12.87 -7.55
C LYS A 308 9.45 -13.12 -6.98
N SER A 309 9.58 -14.20 -6.24
CA SER A 309 10.87 -14.70 -5.78
C SER A 309 11.63 -15.45 -6.87
N ALA A 310 12.94 -15.57 -6.71
CA ALA A 310 13.79 -16.58 -7.31
C ALA A 310 14.98 -16.81 -6.39
N LEU A 311 15.08 -18.03 -5.85
CA LEU A 311 16.12 -18.38 -4.90
C LEU A 311 17.38 -18.90 -5.60
N TRP A 312 17.19 -19.78 -6.58
CA TRP A 312 18.28 -20.46 -7.29
C TRP A 312 18.12 -20.32 -8.80
N ALA A 313 19.24 -20.32 -9.52
CA ALA A 313 19.34 -20.47 -10.96
C ALA A 313 20.00 -21.81 -11.26
N PHE A 314 19.25 -22.78 -11.79
CA PHE A 314 19.79 -24.07 -12.23
C PHE A 314 20.17 -24.01 -13.71
N MET A 315 21.28 -24.62 -14.09
CA MET A 315 21.75 -24.65 -15.49
C MET A 315 22.67 -25.85 -15.73
N SER A 316 22.86 -26.23 -16.99
CA SER A 316 23.85 -27.22 -17.37
C SER A 316 25.28 -26.73 -17.09
N LYS A 317 26.23 -27.65 -16.95
CA LYS A 317 27.65 -27.30 -16.85
C LYS A 317 28.14 -26.47 -18.04
N GLU A 318 27.71 -26.85 -19.23
CA GLU A 318 28.03 -26.17 -20.48
C GLU A 318 27.60 -24.69 -20.42
N THR A 319 26.36 -24.41 -20.02
CA THR A 319 25.89 -23.04 -19.82
C THR A 319 26.69 -22.31 -18.74
N PHE A 320 27.03 -22.97 -17.63
CA PHE A 320 27.82 -22.38 -16.56
C PHE A 320 29.25 -22.01 -17.00
N GLU A 321 29.92 -22.89 -17.73
CA GLU A 321 31.28 -22.69 -18.24
C GLU A 321 31.33 -21.51 -19.19
N VAL A 322 30.38 -21.44 -20.14
CA VAL A 322 30.32 -20.31 -21.06
C VAL A 322 30.00 -19.01 -20.32
N LEU A 323 29.11 -19.02 -19.34
CA LEU A 323 28.85 -17.83 -18.52
C LEU A 323 30.08 -17.38 -17.74
N ASN A 324 30.97 -18.28 -17.31
CA ASN A 324 32.25 -17.88 -16.70
C ASN A 324 33.19 -17.16 -17.68
N GLU A 325 33.06 -17.43 -18.97
CA GLU A 325 33.89 -16.79 -20.00
C GLU A 325 33.29 -15.45 -20.45
N ILE A 326 31.97 -15.38 -20.61
CA ILE A 326 31.31 -14.22 -21.20
C ILE A 326 30.76 -13.23 -20.19
N ALA A 327 30.47 -13.64 -18.94
CA ALA A 327 29.91 -12.77 -17.92
C ALA A 327 31.00 -12.22 -16.98
N PRO A 328 30.83 -11.01 -16.39
CA PRO A 328 29.60 -10.22 -16.37
C PRO A 328 29.39 -9.34 -17.61
N THR A 329 28.17 -9.31 -18.14
CA THR A 329 27.75 -8.38 -19.20
C THR A 329 26.46 -7.64 -18.86
N LYS A 330 26.29 -6.46 -19.46
CA LYS A 330 25.12 -5.60 -19.26
C LYS A 330 24.16 -5.68 -20.44
N LEU A 331 23.44 -6.81 -20.54
CA LEU A 331 22.30 -6.91 -21.43
C LEU A 331 21.08 -6.20 -20.85
N SER A 332 20.43 -5.34 -21.66
CA SER A 332 19.19 -4.70 -21.26
C SER A 332 17.97 -5.46 -21.75
N ARG A 333 16.89 -5.45 -20.96
CA ARG A 333 15.60 -6.04 -21.36
C ARG A 333 15.13 -5.52 -22.71
N HIS A 334 15.30 -4.21 -22.95
CA HIS A 334 14.91 -3.57 -24.20
C HIS A 334 15.69 -4.14 -25.39
N CYS A 335 17.02 -4.30 -25.25
CA CYS A 335 17.86 -4.88 -26.30
C CYS A 335 17.40 -6.29 -26.67
N VAL A 336 17.22 -7.16 -25.66
CA VAL A 336 16.79 -8.54 -25.86
C VAL A 336 15.41 -8.61 -26.54
N SER A 337 14.43 -7.85 -26.06
CA SER A 337 13.09 -7.82 -26.66
C SER A 337 13.09 -7.24 -28.08
N LYS A 338 13.88 -6.21 -28.35
CA LYS A 338 14.02 -5.63 -29.69
C LYS A 338 14.64 -6.63 -30.67
N LYS A 339 15.69 -7.35 -30.25
CA LYS A 339 16.34 -8.39 -31.07
C LYS A 339 15.40 -9.57 -31.32
N ALA A 340 14.67 -10.03 -30.30
CA ALA A 340 13.69 -11.11 -30.46
C ALA A 340 12.62 -10.78 -31.50
N LYS A 341 12.10 -9.53 -31.46
CA LYS A 341 11.14 -9.05 -32.46
C LYS A 341 11.76 -8.94 -33.85
N ALA A 342 12.99 -8.44 -33.96
CA ALA A 342 13.67 -8.26 -35.25
C ALA A 342 13.99 -9.60 -35.93
N LEU A 343 14.28 -10.65 -35.16
CA LEU A 343 14.57 -11.99 -35.65
C LEU A 343 13.32 -12.89 -35.77
N GLU A 344 12.13 -12.37 -35.43
CA GLU A 344 10.87 -13.13 -35.43
C GLU A 344 10.95 -14.45 -34.63
N ILE A 345 11.67 -14.42 -33.50
CA ILE A 345 11.84 -15.55 -32.59
C ILE A 345 10.95 -15.42 -31.36
N LEU A 346 10.87 -16.49 -30.56
CA LEU A 346 10.11 -16.47 -29.31
C LEU A 346 10.59 -15.35 -28.38
N GLU A 347 9.63 -14.65 -27.76
CA GLU A 347 9.95 -13.73 -26.68
C GLU A 347 10.54 -14.48 -25.48
N PRO A 348 11.47 -13.87 -24.70
CA PRO A 348 12.07 -14.51 -23.54
C PRO A 348 11.06 -15.05 -22.51
N SER A 349 9.89 -14.40 -22.41
CA SER A 349 8.81 -14.82 -21.52
C SER A 349 8.19 -16.17 -21.88
N LYS A 350 8.33 -16.59 -23.14
CA LYS A 350 7.81 -17.85 -23.67
C LYS A 350 8.67 -19.04 -23.26
N LEU A 351 9.99 -18.87 -23.16
CA LEU A 351 10.90 -19.96 -22.75
C LEU A 351 10.55 -20.47 -21.35
N ARG A 352 10.25 -19.57 -20.41
CA ARG A 352 9.77 -19.96 -19.08
C ARG A 352 8.43 -20.72 -19.11
N LYS A 353 7.53 -20.37 -20.03
CA LYS A 353 6.24 -21.08 -20.20
C LYS A 353 6.45 -22.48 -20.77
N PHE A 354 7.36 -22.62 -21.72
CA PHE A 354 7.78 -23.91 -22.23
C PHE A 354 8.36 -24.78 -21.09
N SER A 355 9.27 -24.23 -20.28
CA SER A 355 9.78 -24.95 -19.11
C SER A 355 8.66 -25.35 -18.15
N GLU A 356 7.66 -24.49 -17.91
CA GLU A 356 6.49 -24.83 -17.07
C GLU A 356 5.65 -25.98 -17.65
N GLN A 357 5.46 -26.00 -18.97
CA GLN A 357 4.68 -27.02 -19.67
C GLN A 357 5.31 -28.41 -19.53
N TYR A 358 6.64 -28.50 -19.66
CA TYR A 358 7.32 -29.79 -19.81
C TYR A 358 8.15 -30.23 -18.60
N MET A 359 8.57 -29.34 -17.69
CA MET A 359 9.35 -29.73 -16.51
C MET A 359 8.61 -30.73 -15.62
N LYS A 360 7.27 -30.63 -15.51
CA LYS A 360 6.49 -31.58 -14.71
C LYS A 360 6.62 -33.01 -15.24
N GLU A 361 6.58 -33.16 -16.56
CA GLU A 361 6.76 -34.45 -17.25
C GLU A 361 8.20 -34.95 -17.08
N ALA A 362 9.18 -34.09 -17.34
CA ALA A 362 10.59 -34.43 -17.20
C ALA A 362 10.98 -34.84 -15.76
N PHE A 363 10.32 -34.26 -14.76
CA PHE A 363 10.57 -34.59 -13.35
C PHE A 363 9.74 -35.76 -12.83
N ALA A 364 8.71 -36.21 -13.54
CA ALA A 364 7.69 -37.12 -13.01
C ALA A 364 8.27 -38.37 -12.35
N LYS A 365 9.14 -39.10 -13.07
CA LYS A 365 9.74 -40.35 -12.59
C LYS A 365 10.64 -40.14 -11.36
N LYS A 366 11.67 -39.28 -11.48
CA LYS A 366 12.64 -39.06 -10.40
C LYS A 366 12.03 -38.37 -9.17
N ALA A 367 11.03 -37.51 -9.36
CA ALA A 367 10.30 -36.90 -8.23
C ALA A 367 9.49 -37.95 -7.46
N GLN A 368 8.81 -38.85 -8.16
CA GLN A 368 8.04 -39.93 -7.55
C GLN A 368 8.92 -40.89 -6.75
N GLU A 369 10.12 -41.21 -7.23
CA GLU A 369 11.12 -42.02 -6.50
C GLU A 369 11.49 -41.41 -5.14
N LEU A 370 11.42 -40.09 -5.01
CA LEU A 370 11.67 -39.35 -3.77
C LEU A 370 10.41 -39.09 -2.94
N GLY A 371 9.25 -39.65 -3.34
CA GLY A 371 7.97 -39.38 -2.71
C GLY A 371 7.51 -37.92 -2.83
N GLU A 372 7.96 -37.20 -3.87
CA GLU A 372 7.68 -35.79 -4.09
C GLU A 372 6.82 -35.58 -5.33
N HIS A 373 6.01 -34.53 -5.35
CA HIS A 373 5.21 -34.19 -6.52
C HIS A 373 6.05 -33.37 -7.53
N PRO A 374 6.09 -33.72 -8.83
CA PRO A 374 6.95 -33.04 -9.80
C PRO A 374 6.66 -31.53 -9.94
N GLU A 375 5.42 -31.11 -9.70
CA GLU A 375 5.05 -29.69 -9.64
C GLU A 375 5.77 -28.92 -8.53
N VAL A 376 6.02 -29.55 -7.38
CA VAL A 376 6.74 -28.91 -6.25
C VAL A 376 8.20 -28.63 -6.66
N ILE A 377 8.86 -29.61 -7.30
CA ILE A 377 10.21 -29.44 -7.84
C ILE A 377 10.24 -28.33 -8.91
N MET A 378 9.29 -28.37 -9.86
CA MET A 378 9.20 -27.35 -10.91
C MET A 378 8.95 -25.94 -10.34
N GLN A 379 8.03 -25.80 -9.38
CA GLN A 379 7.77 -24.53 -8.69
C GLN A 379 9.02 -24.02 -7.98
N PHE A 380 9.79 -24.91 -7.34
CA PHE A 380 11.04 -24.56 -6.67
C PHE A 380 12.11 -24.06 -7.66
N VAL A 381 12.37 -24.82 -8.74
CA VAL A 381 13.31 -24.44 -9.82
C VAL A 381 12.92 -23.08 -10.41
N GLN A 382 11.63 -22.86 -10.67
CA GLN A 382 11.14 -21.60 -11.23
C GLN A 382 11.00 -20.45 -10.22
N GLY A 383 11.32 -20.66 -8.95
CA GLY A 383 11.24 -19.65 -7.89
C GLY A 383 9.81 -19.27 -7.47
N ARG A 384 8.81 -20.12 -7.71
CA ARG A 384 7.40 -19.92 -7.30
C ARG A 384 7.18 -20.30 -5.84
N THR A 385 8.01 -19.78 -4.94
CA THR A 385 8.00 -20.19 -3.52
C THR A 385 6.72 -19.82 -2.77
N GLY A 386 5.98 -18.81 -3.24
CA GLY A 386 4.66 -18.47 -2.68
C GLY A 386 3.54 -19.45 -3.02
N GLU A 387 3.78 -20.40 -3.94
CA GLU A 387 2.86 -21.50 -4.26
C GLU A 387 3.22 -22.79 -3.50
N LEU A 388 4.39 -22.82 -2.85
CA LEU A 388 4.84 -23.95 -2.05
C LEU A 388 4.16 -23.94 -0.67
N LYS A 389 3.85 -25.14 -0.16
CA LYS A 389 3.38 -25.30 1.23
C LYS A 389 4.50 -24.90 2.19
N VAL A 390 4.13 -24.39 3.37
CA VAL A 390 5.07 -24.02 4.44
C VAL A 390 5.99 -25.20 4.80
N SER A 391 5.47 -26.44 4.81
CA SER A 391 6.27 -27.64 5.05
C SER A 391 7.46 -27.79 4.09
N HIS A 392 7.23 -27.48 2.81
CA HIS A 392 8.24 -27.60 1.76
C HIS A 392 9.32 -26.51 1.82
N LEU A 393 9.02 -25.38 2.48
CA LEU A 393 9.95 -24.26 2.62
C LEU A 393 10.93 -24.44 3.79
N TYR A 394 10.54 -25.22 4.82
CA TYR A 394 11.30 -25.28 6.08
C TYR A 394 11.75 -26.70 6.47
N TYR A 395 11.09 -27.76 6.01
CA TYR A 395 11.31 -29.12 6.54
C TYR A 395 11.70 -30.14 5.47
N ASP A 396 11.21 -30.00 4.24
CA ASP A 396 11.70 -30.84 3.15
C ASP A 396 13.05 -30.31 2.67
N ASN A 397 14.03 -31.20 2.59
CA ASN A 397 15.32 -30.96 1.95
C ASN A 397 15.16 -30.80 0.42
N LEU A 398 14.25 -29.91 0.01
CA LEU A 398 13.76 -29.72 -1.34
C LEU A 398 14.87 -29.28 -2.28
N LEU A 399 15.86 -28.56 -1.77
CA LEU A 399 17.07 -28.23 -2.51
C LEU A 399 17.83 -29.49 -2.93
N ARG A 400 18.07 -30.43 -2.01
CA ARG A 400 18.75 -31.70 -2.32
C ARG A 400 17.90 -32.60 -3.21
N LYS A 401 16.57 -32.66 -3.00
CA LYS A 401 15.66 -33.38 -3.89
C LYS A 401 15.72 -32.79 -5.31
N THR A 402 15.75 -31.46 -5.42
CA THR A 402 15.87 -30.77 -6.71
C THR A 402 17.22 -31.05 -7.37
N ASP A 403 18.33 -30.99 -6.63
CA ASP A 403 19.66 -31.34 -7.16
C ASP A 403 19.69 -32.77 -7.73
N PHE A 404 18.95 -33.71 -7.12
CA PHE A 404 18.84 -35.10 -7.61
C PHE A 404 17.95 -35.23 -8.86
N VAL A 405 16.82 -34.51 -8.90
CA VAL A 405 15.82 -34.62 -9.96
C VAL A 405 16.19 -33.79 -11.19
N TYR A 406 16.83 -32.63 -11.01
CA TYR A 406 17.13 -31.67 -12.08
C TYR A 406 17.84 -32.26 -13.32
N PRO A 407 18.78 -33.24 -13.20
CA PRO A 407 19.38 -33.86 -14.37
C PRO A 407 18.37 -34.45 -15.36
N SER A 408 17.20 -34.94 -14.93
CA SER A 408 16.19 -35.43 -15.89
C SER A 408 15.58 -34.32 -16.75
N TRP A 409 15.61 -33.06 -16.30
CA TRP A 409 15.24 -31.92 -17.15
C TRP A 409 16.32 -31.63 -18.18
N LEU A 410 17.61 -31.75 -17.83
CA LEU A 410 18.68 -31.60 -18.80
C LEU A 410 18.70 -32.77 -19.80
N GLU A 411 18.42 -34.00 -19.35
CA GLU A 411 18.22 -35.17 -20.21
C GLU A 411 17.04 -34.92 -21.15
N PHE A 412 15.88 -34.49 -20.64
CA PHE A 412 14.73 -34.14 -21.47
C PHE A 412 15.04 -33.04 -22.49
N LEU A 413 15.72 -31.97 -22.06
CA LEU A 413 16.18 -30.92 -22.98
C LEU A 413 17.24 -31.43 -23.95
N GLY A 414 18.01 -32.45 -23.59
CA GLY A 414 19.02 -33.15 -24.39
C GLY A 414 18.42 -34.11 -25.41
N ASP A 415 17.36 -34.82 -25.06
CA ASP A 415 16.54 -35.60 -25.99
C ASP A 415 15.81 -34.67 -26.98
N VAL A 416 15.56 -33.43 -26.53
CA VAL A 416 15.06 -32.30 -27.32
C VAL A 416 16.18 -31.54 -28.05
N ARG A 417 17.47 -31.72 -27.68
CA ARG A 417 18.61 -31.25 -28.48
C ARG A 417 18.61 -32.09 -29.75
N PHE A 418 17.89 -31.60 -30.75
CA PHE A 418 18.11 -31.89 -32.16
C PHE A 418 17.95 -33.39 -32.51
N GLY A 419 16.74 -33.78 -32.91
CA GLY A 419 16.54 -34.97 -33.75
C GLY A 419 17.59 -35.03 -34.88
N PRO A 420 17.88 -36.23 -35.40
CA PRO A 420 19.19 -36.73 -35.83
C PRO A 420 19.99 -35.79 -36.75
N LEU A 421 20.62 -34.77 -36.17
CA LEU A 421 21.58 -33.88 -36.85
C LEU A 421 22.97 -33.89 -36.21
N GLU A 422 23.15 -34.49 -35.02
CA GLU A 422 24.48 -34.65 -34.39
C GLU A 422 24.97 -36.11 -34.31
N ARG A 423 24.16 -37.12 -34.69
CA ARG A 423 24.65 -38.51 -34.83
C ARG A 423 25.43 -38.77 -36.13
N GLY A 424 25.72 -37.73 -36.92
CA GLY A 424 26.49 -37.79 -38.16
C GLY A 424 27.86 -37.10 -38.12
N LEU A 425 28.32 -36.61 -36.95
CA LEU A 425 29.61 -35.90 -36.82
C LEU A 425 30.50 -36.45 -35.69
N VAL A 426 30.29 -37.72 -35.34
CA VAL A 426 31.32 -38.57 -34.76
C VAL A 426 31.43 -39.81 -35.65
N GLY A 427 31.98 -39.58 -36.85
CA GLY A 427 32.57 -40.58 -37.73
C GLY A 427 34.06 -40.31 -37.81
#